data_AF-K7TQZ4-F1
#
_entry.id   AF-K7TQZ4-F1
#
_cell.length_a   1.000
_cell.length_b   1.000
_cell.length_c   1.000
_cell.angle_alpha   90.00
_cell.angle_beta   90.00
_cell.angle_gamma   90.00
#
_symmetry.space_group_name_H-M   'P 1'
#
loop_
_entity.id
_entity.type
_entity.pdbx_description
1 polymer ?
#
loop_
_entity_poly.entity_id
_entity_poly.type
_entity_poly.pdbx_seq_one_letter_code
_entity_poly.pdbx_strand_id
1 'polypeptide(L)'
;MAQAAGTADATDEAPLLLASSAAGSTPSPPGSAPRRNRFAFVCATLASVTTMLHGYNLTLMSGAELFMREDVGLTDGEVEVLAGSMNVFMLASILAAGWVADHLGRRRTLVLANAFLMAGALAMSLGTSFAALMAARFVTSVGSGFARVVAPVYNAEISQAATRGVLSSMLDIFINVGILLSYVSNYAFAGLPVHIGWRLMYAIGVIPPVLIAAGVLVIMPESPRWLAMQGRHADARAVLLRTSDSPADADFRLGEIKRAADAPSPAAAARHGGGGVWRELFVRPSTTTTSVRRVLGCVLGLQFFVQASGVDAILLYSPLVFKAVGVASTSAVLGATVSIGAVKTCFVLVAMLFTDRLGRRPLLLASTAGVAVTATALAVTLCVGTASPATAAACLASVLAFVAAYSIGYGSVVSTYSAEVLPLRLRAQGSSLGVAVNRLTCGRAGWSA
;
A
#
# COMPACT_ATOMS: atom_id res chain seq x y z
N MET A 1 39.57 -26.73 60.07
CA MET A 1 38.92 -28.06 59.92
C MET A 1 37.85 -27.95 58.84
N ALA A 2 37.64 -29.04 58.11
CA ALA A 2 37.02 -29.14 56.79
C ALA A 2 35.48 -28.92 56.73
N GLN A 3 35.00 -28.66 55.49
CA GLN A 3 33.73 -29.11 54.84
C GLN A 3 32.36 -28.83 55.54
N ALA A 4 31.21 -28.58 54.91
CA ALA A 4 30.75 -28.46 53.52
C ALA A 4 29.28 -27.92 53.48
N ALA A 5 28.89 -27.34 52.34
CA ALA A 5 27.58 -27.37 51.63
C ALA A 5 26.24 -26.89 52.27
N GLY A 6 25.52 -26.04 51.51
CA GLY A 6 24.06 -25.82 51.62
C GLY A 6 23.57 -24.59 50.83
N THR A 7 22.76 -24.81 49.79
CA THR A 7 22.30 -23.85 48.75
C THR A 7 20.88 -23.28 48.97
N ALA A 8 20.58 -22.15 48.31
CA ALA A 8 19.27 -21.51 48.02
C ALA A 8 18.61 -20.74 49.20
N ASP A 9 17.88 -19.63 49.03
CA ASP A 9 17.09 -19.16 47.89
C ASP A 9 16.91 -17.62 47.95
N ALA A 10 16.74 -16.99 46.81
CA ALA A 10 16.52 -15.55 46.63
C ALA A 10 15.22 -15.34 45.85
N THR A 11 14.09 -15.33 46.56
CA THR A 11 12.78 -15.00 45.98
C THR A 11 11.83 -14.46 47.06
N ASP A 12 11.81 -13.15 47.32
CA ASP A 12 10.68 -12.58 48.10
C ASP A 12 10.32 -11.09 47.88
N GLU A 13 10.71 -10.46 46.76
CA GLU A 13 10.29 -9.06 46.45
C GLU A 13 9.42 -8.93 45.18
N ALA A 14 8.91 -10.04 44.64
CA ALA A 14 8.13 -10.04 43.40
C ALA A 14 6.59 -9.84 43.48
N PRO A 15 5.86 -9.91 44.63
CA PRO A 15 4.39 -9.90 44.54
C PRO A 15 3.71 -8.52 44.60
N LEU A 16 4.38 -7.44 44.99
CA LEU A 16 3.68 -6.15 45.26
C LEU A 16 3.45 -5.24 44.05
N LEU A 17 4.19 -5.40 42.94
CA LEU A 17 3.99 -4.60 41.72
C LEU A 17 2.94 -5.18 40.75
N LEU A 18 2.54 -6.44 40.95
CA LEU A 18 1.51 -7.09 40.15
C LEU A 18 0.09 -6.76 40.63
N ALA A 19 -0.08 -6.36 41.89
CA ALA A 19 -1.39 -6.04 42.47
C ALA A 19 -1.94 -4.66 42.02
N SER A 20 -1.07 -3.70 41.69
CA SER A 20 -1.51 -2.36 41.22
C SER A 20 -1.91 -2.33 39.73
N SER A 21 -1.55 -3.34 38.94
CA SER A 21 -1.92 -3.46 37.53
C SER A 21 -3.28 -4.12 37.30
N ALA A 22 -3.90 -4.69 38.35
CA ALA A 22 -5.11 -5.49 38.24
C ALA A 22 -6.41 -4.75 38.63
N ALA A 23 -6.33 -3.53 39.14
CA ALA A 23 -7.50 -2.73 39.52
C ALA A 23 -7.90 -1.76 38.39
N GLY A 24 -8.68 -2.25 37.42
CA GLY A 24 -9.24 -1.39 36.36
C GLY A 24 -10.04 -2.10 35.26
N SER A 25 -10.08 -3.42 35.22
CA SER A 25 -10.94 -4.16 34.28
C SER A 25 -12.07 -4.84 35.02
N THR A 26 -13.24 -4.23 35.03
CA THR A 26 -14.49 -4.97 35.27
C THR A 26 -14.67 -5.96 34.11
N PRO A 27 -14.79 -7.27 34.36
CA PRO A 27 -14.98 -8.24 33.29
C PRO A 27 -16.36 -8.04 32.66
N SER A 28 -16.38 -7.82 31.35
CA SER A 28 -17.59 -7.84 30.53
C SER A 28 -18.32 -9.18 30.72
N PRO A 29 -19.67 -9.20 30.78
CA PRO A 29 -20.41 -10.45 30.95
C PRO A 29 -20.11 -11.42 29.79
N PRO A 30 -20.04 -12.74 30.06
CA PRO A 30 -19.79 -13.73 29.04
C PRO A 30 -21.03 -13.88 28.17
N GLY A 31 -20.92 -13.67 26.85
CA GLY A 31 -21.96 -14.10 25.92
C GLY A 31 -22.51 -13.10 24.89
N SER A 32 -21.77 -12.06 24.50
CA SER A 32 -22.08 -11.39 23.22
C SER A 32 -20.86 -11.44 22.31
N ALA A 33 -20.97 -12.16 21.20
CA ALA A 33 -20.01 -12.07 20.11
C ALA A 33 -19.82 -10.58 19.76
N PRO A 34 -18.59 -10.10 19.48
CA PRO A 34 -18.36 -8.71 19.14
C PRO A 34 -19.28 -8.34 17.98
N ARG A 35 -20.20 -7.40 18.22
CA ARG A 35 -21.15 -6.93 17.21
C ARG A 35 -20.33 -6.23 16.14
N ARG A 36 -19.97 -6.96 15.08
CA ARG A 36 -19.16 -6.44 13.97
C ARG A 36 -19.81 -5.15 13.45
N ASN A 37 -19.21 -4.01 13.78
CA ASN A 37 -19.80 -2.71 13.49
C ASN A 37 -19.85 -2.50 11.96
N ARG A 38 -21.04 -2.70 11.40
CA ARG A 38 -21.30 -2.63 9.95
C ARG A 38 -20.95 -1.25 9.40
N PHE A 39 -21.13 -0.19 10.20
CA PHE A 39 -20.84 1.18 9.77
C PHE A 39 -19.33 1.42 9.61
N ALA A 40 -18.52 0.97 10.58
CA ALA A 40 -17.07 1.03 10.49
C ALA A 40 -16.53 0.23 9.29
N PHE A 41 -17.12 -0.95 9.04
CA PHE A 41 -16.78 -1.80 7.90
C PHE A 41 -17.10 -1.15 6.56
N VAL A 42 -18.28 -0.52 6.41
CA VAL A 42 -18.66 0.22 5.19
C VAL A 42 -17.71 1.39 4.94
N CYS A 43 -17.40 2.18 5.97
CA CYS A 43 -16.47 3.31 5.84
C CYS A 43 -15.07 2.86 5.43
N ALA A 44 -14.59 1.77 6.03
CA ALA A 44 -13.27 1.22 5.70
C ALA A 44 -13.24 0.59 4.31
N THR A 45 -14.34 -0.02 3.87
CA THR A 45 -14.48 -0.52 2.50
C THR A 45 -14.41 0.62 1.50
N LEU A 46 -15.14 1.72 1.71
CA LEU A 46 -15.10 2.90 0.84
C LEU A 46 -13.69 3.51 0.74
N ALA A 47 -12.99 3.62 1.88
CA ALA A 47 -11.60 4.05 1.90
C ALA A 47 -10.70 3.11 1.07
N SER A 48 -10.90 1.79 1.21
CA SER A 48 -10.17 0.79 0.46
C SER A 48 -10.51 0.77 -1.04
N VAL A 49 -11.74 1.07 -1.45
CA VAL A 49 -12.07 1.18 -2.88
C VAL A 49 -11.28 2.34 -3.52
N THR A 50 -10.90 3.38 -2.77
CA THR A 50 -10.04 4.45 -3.31
C THR A 50 -8.65 3.92 -3.70
N THR A 51 -8.10 2.90 -3.01
CA THR A 51 -6.81 2.30 -3.39
C THR A 51 -6.92 1.40 -4.63
N MET A 52 -8.13 0.95 -4.99
CA MET A 52 -8.39 0.25 -6.25
C MET A 52 -8.03 1.12 -7.46
N LEU A 53 -8.38 2.40 -7.43
CA LEU A 53 -8.08 3.32 -8.53
C LEU A 53 -6.59 3.55 -8.69
N HIS A 54 -5.84 3.55 -7.59
CA HIS A 54 -4.38 3.59 -7.63
C HIS A 54 -3.83 2.37 -8.37
N GLY A 55 -4.34 1.17 -8.05
CA GLY A 55 -3.98 -0.07 -8.76
C GLY A 55 -4.32 -0.02 -10.25
N TYR A 56 -5.50 0.49 -10.59
CA TYR A 56 -5.95 0.65 -11.97
C TYR A 56 -5.01 1.56 -12.78
N ASN A 57 -4.73 2.77 -12.27
CA ASN A 57 -3.87 3.76 -12.96
C ASN A 57 -2.40 3.33 -13.08
N LEU A 58 -1.94 2.43 -12.21
CA LEU A 58 -0.59 1.88 -12.24
C LEU A 58 -0.38 1.01 -13.49
N THR A 59 -1.27 0.04 -13.73
CA THR A 59 -1.11 -0.96 -14.79
C THR A 59 -1.82 -0.61 -16.09
N LEU A 60 -2.69 0.41 -16.10
CA LEU A 60 -3.39 0.81 -17.33
C LEU A 60 -2.42 1.14 -18.46
N MET A 61 -1.31 1.78 -18.10
CA MET A 61 -0.24 2.15 -19.02
C MET A 61 0.34 0.96 -19.78
N SER A 62 0.41 -0.23 -19.16
CA SER A 62 1.00 -1.43 -19.79
C SER A 62 0.35 -1.80 -21.12
N GLY A 63 -0.97 -1.66 -21.23
CA GLY A 63 -1.71 -1.92 -22.46
C GLY A 63 -1.87 -0.66 -23.31
N ALA A 64 -2.12 0.49 -22.68
CA ALA A 64 -2.32 1.75 -23.38
C ALA A 64 -1.07 2.21 -24.14
N GLU A 65 0.13 1.93 -23.62
CA GLU A 65 1.39 2.33 -24.26
C GLU A 65 1.60 1.71 -25.64
N LEU A 66 1.05 0.52 -25.90
CA LEU A 66 1.14 -0.12 -27.21
C LEU A 66 0.43 0.71 -28.29
N PHE A 67 -0.67 1.38 -27.92
CA PHE A 67 -1.49 2.17 -28.82
C PHE A 67 -1.09 3.65 -28.84
N MET A 68 -0.61 4.20 -27.71
CA MET A 68 -0.14 5.59 -27.62
C MET A 68 1.07 5.85 -28.53
N ARG A 69 1.97 4.86 -28.69
CA ARG A 69 3.11 4.95 -29.61
C ARG A 69 2.65 5.18 -31.05
N GLU A 70 1.62 4.45 -31.47
CA GLU A 70 1.10 4.48 -32.84
C GLU A 70 0.24 5.72 -33.11
N ASP A 71 -0.60 6.15 -32.15
CA ASP A 71 -1.53 7.27 -32.32
C ASP A 71 -0.86 8.64 -32.21
N VAL A 72 -0.04 8.84 -31.17
CA VAL A 72 0.55 10.15 -30.84
C VAL A 72 1.96 10.31 -31.44
N GLY A 73 2.57 9.21 -31.93
CA GLY A 73 3.92 9.22 -32.50
C GLY A 73 5.01 9.43 -31.44
N LEU A 74 4.79 8.95 -30.22
CA LEU A 74 5.76 9.06 -29.12
C LEU A 74 6.98 8.17 -29.38
N THR A 75 8.16 8.70 -29.06
CA THR A 75 9.42 7.93 -29.06
C THR A 75 9.45 6.94 -27.89
N ASP A 76 10.23 5.86 -28.01
CA ASP A 76 10.35 4.86 -26.93
C ASP A 76 10.80 5.49 -25.60
N GLY A 77 11.78 6.40 -25.65
CA GLY A 77 12.24 7.14 -24.48
C GLY A 77 11.16 8.04 -23.86
N GLU A 78 10.27 8.64 -24.66
CA GLU A 78 9.14 9.41 -24.12
C GLU A 78 8.12 8.51 -23.41
N VAL A 79 7.82 7.34 -23.95
CA VAL A 79 6.91 6.38 -23.31
C VAL A 79 7.49 5.85 -21.99
N GLU A 80 8.77 5.53 -21.96
CA GLU A 80 9.48 5.12 -20.75
C GLU A 80 9.45 6.23 -19.68
N VAL A 81 9.76 7.47 -20.07
CA VAL A 81 9.66 8.62 -19.15
C VAL A 81 8.22 8.81 -18.65
N LEU A 82 7.22 8.65 -19.51
CA LEU A 82 5.81 8.77 -19.13
C LEU A 82 5.38 7.66 -18.16
N ALA A 83 5.85 6.44 -18.35
CA ALA A 83 5.62 5.30 -17.46
C ALA A 83 6.33 5.51 -16.10
N GLY A 84 7.62 5.84 -16.12
CA GLY A 84 8.48 5.98 -14.93
C GLY A 84 8.18 7.23 -14.09
N SER A 85 7.76 8.33 -14.71
CA SER A 85 7.46 9.60 -14.03
C SER A 85 6.39 9.47 -12.95
N MET A 86 5.48 8.50 -13.09
CA MET A 86 4.41 8.26 -12.12
C MET A 86 4.96 8.09 -10.71
N ASN A 87 6.04 7.31 -10.55
CA ASN A 87 6.63 6.99 -9.26
C ASN A 87 7.34 8.19 -8.62
N VAL A 88 7.97 9.03 -9.43
CA VAL A 88 8.65 10.25 -8.98
C VAL A 88 7.62 11.28 -8.49
N PHE A 89 6.58 11.54 -9.28
CA PHE A 89 5.50 12.45 -8.88
C PHE A 89 4.73 11.92 -7.67
N MET A 90 4.50 10.60 -7.59
CA MET A 90 3.87 9.98 -6.44
C MET A 90 4.71 10.16 -5.17
N LEU A 91 6.04 10.03 -5.24
CA LEU A 91 6.92 10.29 -4.08
C LEU A 91 6.73 11.73 -3.55
N ALA A 92 6.76 12.73 -4.43
CA ALA A 92 6.54 14.12 -4.03
C ALA A 92 5.16 14.32 -3.39
N SER A 93 4.12 13.70 -3.96
CA SER A 93 2.76 13.79 -3.42
C SER A 93 2.59 13.09 -2.06
N ILE A 94 3.29 11.98 -1.79
CA ILE A 94 3.26 11.29 -0.50
C ILE A 94 3.78 12.20 0.62
N LEU A 95 4.83 12.99 0.35
CA LEU A 95 5.37 13.95 1.31
C LEU A 95 4.38 15.08 1.61
N ALA A 96 3.66 15.57 0.60
CA ALA A 96 2.62 16.58 0.78
C ALA A 96 1.34 16.04 1.42
N ALA A 97 0.99 14.77 1.18
CA ALA A 97 -0.26 14.16 1.60
C ALA A 97 -0.48 14.21 3.11
N GLY A 98 0.56 14.01 3.91
CA GLY A 98 0.48 14.09 5.37
C GLY A 98 0.08 15.48 5.86
N TRP A 99 0.75 16.52 5.33
CA TRP A 99 0.46 17.91 5.67
C TRP A 99 -0.97 18.31 5.27
N VAL A 100 -1.41 17.91 4.08
CA VAL A 100 -2.78 18.16 3.59
C VAL A 100 -3.80 17.43 4.46
N ALA A 101 -3.57 16.16 4.80
CA ALA A 101 -4.48 15.37 5.63
C ALA A 101 -4.62 15.90 7.06
N ASP A 102 -3.59 16.54 7.59
CA ASP A 102 -3.62 17.18 8.91
C ASP A 102 -4.37 18.53 8.89
N HIS A 103 -4.27 19.32 7.81
CA HIS A 103 -4.99 20.60 7.70
C HIS A 103 -6.44 20.44 7.25
N LEU A 104 -6.66 19.66 6.19
CA LEU A 104 -7.96 19.55 5.53
C LEU A 104 -8.87 18.49 6.16
N GLY A 105 -8.29 17.53 6.89
CA GLY A 105 -8.96 16.34 7.40
C GLY A 105 -8.82 15.14 6.46
N ARG A 106 -9.07 13.93 6.98
CA ARG A 106 -8.85 12.68 6.23
C ARG A 106 -9.92 12.49 5.16
N ARG A 107 -11.19 12.72 5.50
CA ARG A 107 -12.32 12.56 4.57
C ARG A 107 -12.18 13.49 3.36
N ARG A 108 -11.93 14.78 3.61
CA ARG A 108 -11.79 15.76 2.52
C ARG A 108 -10.55 15.51 1.67
N THR A 109 -9.46 15.02 2.26
CA THR A 109 -8.26 14.66 1.48
C THR A 109 -8.50 13.44 0.59
N LEU A 110 -9.31 12.46 1.00
CA LEU A 110 -9.72 11.36 0.13
C LEU A 110 -10.60 11.82 -1.04
N VAL A 111 -11.50 12.78 -0.82
CA VAL A 111 -12.29 13.39 -1.90
C VAL A 111 -11.37 14.12 -2.88
N LEU A 112 -10.42 14.89 -2.36
CA LEU A 112 -9.42 15.59 -3.17
C LEU A 112 -8.56 14.60 -3.98
N ALA A 113 -8.15 13.48 -3.37
CA ALA A 113 -7.41 12.42 -4.06
C ALA A 113 -8.22 11.84 -5.23
N ASN A 114 -9.50 11.55 -5.03
CA ASN A 114 -10.39 11.09 -6.09
C ASN A 114 -10.60 12.14 -7.18
N ALA A 115 -10.70 13.43 -6.82
CA ALA A 115 -10.80 14.52 -7.79
C ALA A 115 -9.54 14.63 -8.67
N PHE A 116 -8.34 14.51 -8.09
CA PHE A 116 -7.10 14.46 -8.85
C PHE A 116 -7.00 13.23 -9.75
N LEU A 117 -7.37 12.04 -9.25
CA LEU A 117 -7.41 10.82 -10.07
C LEU A 117 -8.38 10.95 -11.26
N MET A 118 -9.56 11.51 -11.02
CA MET A 118 -10.56 11.77 -12.05
C MET A 118 -10.06 12.79 -13.09
N ALA A 119 -9.60 13.95 -12.65
CA ALA A 119 -9.11 15.00 -13.53
C ALA A 119 -7.90 14.52 -14.35
N GLY A 120 -6.99 13.77 -13.72
CA GLY A 120 -5.84 13.17 -14.37
C GLY A 120 -6.23 12.12 -15.42
N ALA A 121 -7.14 11.21 -15.09
CA ALA A 121 -7.62 10.19 -16.05
C ALA A 121 -8.35 10.83 -17.25
N LEU A 122 -9.17 11.86 -17.01
CA LEU A 122 -9.85 12.60 -18.09
C LEU A 122 -8.82 13.34 -18.96
N ALA A 123 -7.84 14.00 -18.34
CA ALA A 123 -6.78 14.71 -19.06
C ALA A 123 -5.90 13.74 -19.87
N MET A 124 -5.62 12.54 -19.35
CA MET A 124 -4.92 11.48 -20.10
C MET A 124 -5.74 11.04 -21.32
N SER A 125 -7.04 10.81 -21.15
CA SER A 125 -7.94 10.42 -22.25
C SER A 125 -8.01 11.46 -23.37
N LEU A 126 -7.95 12.74 -23.03
CA LEU A 126 -8.00 13.85 -23.98
C LEU A 126 -6.62 14.27 -24.51
N GLY A 127 -5.52 13.76 -23.94
CA GLY A 127 -4.16 14.15 -24.31
C GLY A 127 -3.85 13.91 -25.78
N THR A 128 -3.23 14.88 -26.44
CA THR A 128 -2.80 14.80 -27.85
C THR A 128 -1.31 15.05 -28.04
N SER A 129 -0.59 15.42 -26.98
CA SER A 129 0.84 15.70 -27.01
C SER A 129 1.54 15.10 -25.79
N PHE A 130 2.84 14.85 -25.91
CA PHE A 130 3.67 14.35 -24.80
C PHE A 130 3.56 15.24 -23.55
N ALA A 131 3.64 16.57 -23.73
CA ALA A 131 3.52 17.52 -22.63
C ALA A 131 2.14 17.45 -21.93
N ALA A 132 1.06 17.30 -22.69
CA ALA A 132 -0.29 17.14 -22.12
C ALA A 132 -0.42 15.84 -21.33
N LEU A 133 0.12 14.72 -21.87
CA LEU A 133 0.14 13.43 -21.19
C LEU A 133 0.99 13.48 -19.91
N MET A 134 2.16 14.15 -19.94
CA MET A 134 3.00 14.35 -18.76
C MET A 134 2.32 15.18 -17.68
N ALA A 135 1.62 16.26 -18.06
CA ALA A 135 0.85 17.07 -17.11
C ALA A 135 -0.30 16.25 -16.50
N ALA A 136 -1.04 15.49 -17.33
CA ALA A 136 -2.09 14.61 -16.85
C ALA A 136 -1.55 13.48 -15.94
N ARG A 137 -0.35 12.99 -16.21
CA ARG A 137 0.35 11.99 -15.39
C ARG A 137 0.71 12.57 -14.02
N PHE A 138 1.21 13.80 -13.96
CA PHE A 138 1.46 14.50 -12.70
C PHE A 138 0.19 14.60 -11.85
N VAL A 139 -0.92 15.06 -12.44
CA VAL A 139 -2.22 15.18 -11.76
C VAL A 139 -2.70 13.83 -11.22
N THR A 140 -2.63 12.78 -12.03
CA THR A 140 -3.02 11.42 -11.63
C THR A 140 -2.14 10.90 -10.48
N SER A 141 -0.82 11.11 -10.57
CA SER A 141 0.14 10.69 -9.54
C SER A 141 -0.08 11.37 -8.20
N VAL A 142 -0.47 12.65 -8.19
CA VAL A 142 -0.80 13.36 -6.95
C VAL A 142 -2.00 12.71 -6.25
N GLY A 143 -3.06 12.41 -7.00
CA GLY A 143 -4.22 11.71 -6.46
C GLY A 143 -3.88 10.31 -5.94
N SER A 144 -3.10 9.54 -6.70
CA SER A 144 -2.59 8.23 -6.29
C SER A 144 -1.80 8.28 -4.98
N GLY A 145 -0.87 9.22 -4.82
CA GLY A 145 -0.09 9.32 -3.58
C GLY A 145 -0.93 9.74 -2.38
N PHE A 146 -1.89 10.65 -2.55
CA PHE A 146 -2.81 11.04 -1.48
C PHE A 146 -3.66 9.85 -1.02
N ALA A 147 -4.22 9.09 -1.96
CA ALA A 147 -4.99 7.89 -1.66
C ALA A 147 -4.16 6.87 -0.85
N ARG A 148 -2.90 6.64 -1.25
CA ARG A 148 -2.01 5.68 -0.59
C ARG A 148 -1.63 6.05 0.84
N VAL A 149 -1.52 7.34 1.15
CA VAL A 149 -1.19 7.79 2.51
C VAL A 149 -2.44 7.86 3.38
N VAL A 150 -3.52 8.42 2.85
CA VAL A 150 -4.69 8.76 3.67
C VAL A 150 -5.61 7.56 3.90
N ALA A 151 -5.76 6.65 2.94
CA ALA A 151 -6.67 5.50 3.11
C ALA A 151 -6.26 4.56 4.26
N PRO A 152 -4.98 4.16 4.42
CA PRO A 152 -4.55 3.37 5.57
C PRO A 152 -4.68 4.11 6.90
N VAL A 153 -4.37 5.42 6.93
CA VAL A 153 -4.48 6.25 8.13
C VAL A 153 -5.94 6.34 8.58
N TYR A 154 -6.86 6.60 7.65
CA TYR A 154 -8.28 6.65 7.95
C TYR A 154 -8.79 5.29 8.46
N ASN A 155 -8.42 4.19 7.80
CA ASN A 155 -8.79 2.85 8.23
C ASN A 155 -8.27 2.55 9.64
N ALA A 156 -7.05 2.95 9.97
CA ALA A 156 -6.48 2.76 11.30
C ALA A 156 -7.20 3.60 12.39
N GLU A 157 -7.64 4.81 12.04
CA GLU A 157 -8.31 5.74 12.96
C GLU A 157 -9.78 5.38 13.21
N ILE A 158 -10.48 4.82 12.21
CA ILE A 158 -11.88 4.37 12.37
C ILE A 158 -11.97 2.93 12.91
N SER A 159 -11.02 2.07 12.59
CA SER A 159 -11.04 0.65 13.00
C SER A 159 -10.91 0.45 14.51
N GLN A 160 -11.61 -0.56 15.01
CA GLN A 160 -11.34 -1.16 16.31
C GLN A 160 -10.05 -2.00 16.24
N ALA A 161 -9.39 -2.19 17.38
CA ALA A 161 -8.16 -2.97 17.46
C ALA A 161 -8.33 -4.39 16.89
N ALA A 162 -9.48 -5.03 17.14
CA ALA A 162 -9.77 -6.39 16.68
C ALA A 162 -9.91 -6.55 15.16
N THR A 163 -10.43 -5.54 14.45
CA THR A 163 -10.68 -5.63 12.99
C THR A 163 -9.63 -4.92 12.14
N ARG A 164 -8.65 -4.24 12.77
CA ARG A 164 -7.66 -3.42 12.07
C ARG A 164 -6.83 -4.20 11.05
N GLY A 165 -6.44 -5.44 11.38
CA GLY A 165 -5.68 -6.31 10.47
C GLY A 165 -6.45 -6.59 9.18
N VAL A 166 -7.70 -7.05 9.31
CA VAL A 166 -8.58 -7.34 8.16
C VAL A 166 -8.79 -6.11 7.28
N LEU A 167 -9.03 -4.94 7.88
CA LEU A 167 -9.23 -3.69 7.14
C LEU A 167 -7.95 -3.19 6.45
N SER A 168 -6.78 -3.47 7.03
CA SER A 168 -5.50 -3.19 6.39
C SER A 168 -5.31 -4.07 5.15
N SER A 169 -5.61 -5.37 5.24
CA SER A 169 -5.50 -6.29 4.10
C SER A 169 -6.50 -5.98 2.99
N MET A 170 -7.67 -5.43 3.32
CA MET A 170 -8.63 -4.98 2.29
C MET A 170 -8.02 -3.93 1.36
N LEU A 171 -7.21 -3.00 1.87
CA LEU A 171 -6.54 -1.98 1.03
C LEU A 171 -5.67 -2.62 -0.05
N ASP A 172 -4.90 -3.65 0.32
CA ASP A 172 -4.04 -4.37 -0.62
C ASP A 172 -4.87 -5.21 -1.60
N ILE A 173 -5.94 -5.87 -1.14
CA ILE A 173 -6.86 -6.60 -2.05
C ILE A 173 -7.43 -5.66 -3.10
N PHE A 174 -7.93 -4.49 -2.71
CA PHE A 174 -8.51 -3.54 -3.65
C PHE A 174 -7.49 -3.01 -4.66
N ILE A 175 -6.22 -2.79 -4.27
CA ILE A 175 -5.15 -2.46 -5.22
C ILE A 175 -5.01 -3.56 -6.28
N ASN A 176 -5.02 -4.83 -5.88
CA ASN A 176 -4.91 -5.97 -6.81
C ASN A 176 -6.13 -6.12 -7.71
N VAL A 177 -7.33 -5.91 -7.18
CA VAL A 177 -8.57 -5.85 -7.98
C VAL A 177 -8.47 -4.72 -9.02
N GLY A 178 -7.94 -3.56 -8.64
CA GLY A 178 -7.70 -2.44 -9.55
C GLY A 178 -6.76 -2.80 -10.70
N ILE A 179 -5.66 -3.48 -10.39
CA ILE A 179 -4.70 -3.98 -11.39
C ILE A 179 -5.40 -4.95 -12.37
N LEU A 180 -6.17 -5.91 -11.85
CA LEU A 180 -6.93 -6.85 -12.68
C LEU A 180 -7.94 -6.13 -13.58
N LEU A 181 -8.72 -5.19 -13.04
CA LEU A 181 -9.67 -4.39 -13.80
C LEU A 181 -8.99 -3.58 -14.90
N SER A 182 -7.78 -3.09 -14.67
CA SER A 182 -6.97 -2.41 -15.67
C SER A 182 -6.59 -3.34 -16.82
N TYR A 183 -6.11 -4.55 -16.54
CA TYR A 183 -5.80 -5.52 -17.60
C TYR A 183 -7.05 -5.96 -18.38
N VAL A 184 -8.17 -6.16 -17.68
CA VAL A 184 -9.46 -6.48 -18.32
C VAL A 184 -9.93 -5.34 -19.21
N SER A 185 -9.79 -4.09 -18.76
CA SER A 185 -10.09 -2.90 -19.56
C SER A 185 -9.20 -2.83 -20.80
N ASN A 186 -7.90 -3.08 -20.65
CA ASN A 186 -6.97 -3.10 -21.78
C ASN A 186 -7.37 -4.15 -22.81
N TYR A 187 -7.72 -5.37 -22.38
CA TYR A 187 -8.17 -6.43 -23.27
C TYR A 187 -9.52 -6.13 -23.92
N ALA A 188 -10.50 -5.62 -23.17
CA ALA A 188 -11.85 -5.35 -23.68
C ALA A 188 -11.88 -4.27 -24.77
N PHE A 189 -11.04 -3.24 -24.65
CA PHE A 189 -10.97 -2.13 -25.60
C PHE A 189 -9.87 -2.29 -26.65
N ALA A 190 -9.14 -3.41 -26.65
CA ALA A 190 -8.06 -3.68 -27.61
C ALA A 190 -8.54 -3.77 -29.07
N GLY A 191 -9.79 -4.15 -29.29
CA GLY A 191 -10.38 -4.31 -30.63
C GLY A 191 -10.90 -3.02 -31.26
N LEU A 192 -10.85 -1.90 -30.52
CA LEU A 192 -11.28 -0.60 -31.04
C LEU A 192 -10.18 0.08 -31.86
N PRO A 193 -10.54 1.05 -32.71
CA PRO A 193 -9.54 1.84 -33.45
C PRO A 193 -8.52 2.49 -32.50
N VAL A 194 -7.26 2.52 -32.91
CA VAL A 194 -6.12 2.97 -32.08
C VAL A 194 -6.38 4.35 -31.45
N HIS A 195 -6.91 5.30 -32.23
CA HIS A 195 -7.23 6.67 -31.78
C HIS A 195 -8.32 6.76 -30.69
N ILE A 196 -9.15 5.72 -30.51
CA ILE A 196 -10.25 5.68 -29.54
C ILE A 196 -9.95 4.70 -28.39
N GLY A 197 -9.33 3.56 -28.69
CA GLY A 197 -9.17 2.44 -27.76
C GLY A 197 -8.49 2.84 -26.45
N TRP A 198 -7.27 3.37 -26.52
CA TRP A 198 -6.53 3.78 -25.32
C TRP A 198 -7.17 4.96 -24.60
N ARG A 199 -7.81 5.88 -25.33
CA ARG A 199 -8.53 7.01 -24.72
C ARG A 199 -9.71 6.53 -23.89
N LEU A 200 -10.45 5.53 -24.37
CA LEU A 200 -11.56 4.92 -23.62
C LEU A 200 -11.08 4.12 -22.42
N MET A 201 -9.90 3.46 -22.50
CA MET A 201 -9.28 2.81 -21.34
C MET A 201 -9.08 3.81 -20.19
N TYR A 202 -8.66 5.04 -20.46
CA TYR A 202 -8.58 6.08 -19.42
C TYR A 202 -9.96 6.68 -19.06
N ALA A 203 -10.85 6.86 -20.04
CA ALA A 203 -12.16 7.46 -19.81
C ALA A 203 -13.05 6.61 -18.90
N ILE A 204 -13.07 5.28 -19.06
CA ILE A 204 -13.85 4.40 -18.17
C ILE A 204 -13.33 4.44 -16.73
N GLY A 205 -12.03 4.71 -16.55
CA GLY A 205 -11.39 4.93 -15.26
C GLY A 205 -11.90 6.15 -14.48
N VAL A 206 -12.64 7.07 -15.13
CA VAL A 206 -13.28 8.23 -14.50
C VAL A 206 -14.55 7.83 -13.72
N ILE A 207 -15.24 6.77 -14.12
CA ILE A 207 -16.53 6.39 -13.54
C ILE A 207 -16.39 5.96 -12.06
N PRO A 208 -15.47 5.05 -11.68
CA PRO A 208 -15.31 4.65 -10.28
C PRO A 208 -15.00 5.81 -9.31
N PRO A 209 -14.06 6.74 -9.59
CA PRO A 209 -13.77 7.85 -8.68
C PRO A 209 -14.97 8.75 -8.41
N VAL A 210 -15.86 8.99 -9.38
CA VAL A 210 -17.07 9.80 -9.17
C VAL A 210 -17.97 9.15 -8.13
N LEU A 211 -18.24 7.84 -8.31
CA LEU A 211 -19.10 7.08 -7.40
C LEU A 211 -18.48 6.97 -6.00
N ILE A 212 -17.18 6.77 -5.91
CA ILE A 212 -16.46 6.69 -4.64
C ILE A 212 -16.43 8.04 -3.95
N ALA A 213 -16.14 9.13 -4.66
CA ALA A 213 -16.15 10.48 -4.09
C ALA A 213 -17.53 10.84 -3.53
N ALA A 214 -18.60 10.52 -4.27
CA ALA A 214 -19.97 10.69 -3.79
C ALA A 214 -20.25 9.83 -2.54
N GLY A 215 -19.86 8.55 -2.55
CA GLY A 215 -20.02 7.65 -1.40
C GLY A 215 -19.24 8.13 -0.16
N VAL A 216 -18.02 8.60 -0.35
CA VAL A 216 -17.17 9.22 0.70
C VAL A 216 -17.82 10.49 1.24
N LEU A 217 -18.41 11.32 0.39
CA LEU A 217 -19.10 12.54 0.82
C LEU A 217 -20.43 12.25 1.53
N VAL A 218 -21.14 11.18 1.23
CA VAL A 218 -22.45 10.93 1.86
C VAL A 218 -22.33 10.09 3.13
N ILE A 219 -21.45 9.09 3.15
CA ILE A 219 -21.46 8.03 4.17
C ILE A 219 -20.35 8.20 5.21
N MET A 220 -19.19 8.70 4.79
CA MET A 220 -17.97 8.68 5.58
C MET A 220 -17.96 9.82 6.62
N PRO A 221 -17.81 9.54 7.93
CA PRO A 221 -17.53 10.58 8.91
C PRO A 221 -16.08 11.08 8.76
N GLU A 222 -15.78 12.21 9.38
CA GLU A 222 -14.38 12.63 9.54
C GLU A 222 -13.70 11.80 10.63
N SER A 223 -12.38 11.67 10.59
CA SER A 223 -11.62 10.92 11.57
C SER A 223 -11.86 11.44 13.00
N PRO A 224 -12.22 10.55 13.96
CA PRO A 224 -12.44 10.96 15.35
C PRO A 224 -11.16 11.51 15.99
N ARG A 225 -9.99 11.00 15.58
CA ARG A 225 -8.69 11.51 16.03
C ARG A 225 -8.45 12.93 15.53
N TRP A 226 -8.70 13.19 14.25
CA TRP A 226 -8.53 14.52 13.67
C TRP A 226 -9.51 15.53 14.30
N LEU A 227 -10.78 15.15 14.49
CA LEU A 227 -11.79 15.99 15.16
C LEU A 227 -11.37 16.37 16.58
N ALA A 228 -10.84 15.41 17.35
CA ALA A 228 -10.33 15.68 18.69
C ALA A 228 -9.10 16.61 18.70
N MET A 229 -8.18 16.46 17.73
CA MET A 229 -7.02 17.34 17.57
C MET A 229 -7.42 18.78 17.20
N GLN A 230 -8.55 18.97 16.53
CA GLN A 230 -9.12 20.29 16.21
C GLN A 230 -9.98 20.87 17.36
N GLY A 231 -9.98 20.25 18.55
CA GLY A 231 -10.78 20.69 19.70
C GLY A 231 -12.27 20.35 19.60
N ARG A 232 -12.73 19.68 18.52
CA ARG A 232 -14.14 19.32 18.28
C ARG A 232 -14.51 18.00 18.97
N HIS A 233 -14.41 17.98 20.29
CA HIS A 233 -14.58 16.75 21.08
C HIS A 233 -16.00 16.16 21.03
N ALA A 234 -17.04 16.99 20.92
CA ALA A 234 -18.43 16.54 20.81
C ALA A 234 -18.65 15.76 19.50
N ASP A 235 -18.13 16.27 18.38
CA ASP A 235 -18.20 15.62 17.08
C ASP A 235 -17.38 14.33 17.06
N ALA A 236 -16.19 14.34 17.67
CA ALA A 236 -15.36 13.15 17.81
C ALA A 236 -16.09 12.04 18.58
N ARG A 237 -16.79 12.39 19.67
CA ARG A 237 -17.63 11.47 20.44
C ARG A 237 -18.77 10.91 19.60
N ALA A 238 -19.48 11.75 18.85
CA ALA A 238 -20.58 11.32 17.99
C ALA A 238 -20.15 10.31 16.92
N VAL A 239 -18.96 10.49 16.34
CA VAL A 239 -18.36 9.53 15.39
C VAL A 239 -17.95 8.23 16.09
N LEU A 240 -17.32 8.31 17.27
CA LEU A 240 -16.92 7.14 18.05
C LEU A 240 -18.13 6.31 18.49
N LEU A 241 -19.22 6.94 18.91
CA LEU A 241 -20.46 6.23 19.27
C LEU A 241 -21.04 5.40 18.11
N ARG A 242 -20.87 5.86 16.87
CA ARG A 242 -21.32 5.13 15.67
C ARG A 242 -20.35 4.01 15.26
N THR A 243 -19.10 4.07 15.72
CA THR A 243 -18.00 3.22 15.24
C THR A 243 -17.54 2.20 16.30
N SER A 244 -17.86 2.44 17.58
CA SER A 244 -17.59 1.54 18.70
C SER A 244 -18.77 0.60 18.98
N ASP A 245 -18.51 -0.48 19.71
CA ASP A 245 -19.53 -1.49 20.04
C ASP A 245 -20.40 -1.06 21.23
N SER A 246 -19.88 -0.18 22.08
CA SER A 246 -20.59 0.36 23.24
C SER A 246 -20.28 1.85 23.47
N PRO A 247 -21.18 2.60 24.14
CA PRO A 247 -20.91 3.98 24.54
C PRO A 247 -19.72 4.12 25.48
N ALA A 248 -19.49 3.13 26.37
CA ALA A 248 -18.36 3.12 27.29
C ALA A 248 -17.02 2.97 26.54
N ASP A 249 -16.96 2.13 25.50
CA ASP A 249 -15.79 2.00 24.63
C ASP A 249 -15.52 3.30 23.85
N ALA A 250 -16.57 3.97 23.37
CA ALA A 250 -16.44 5.26 22.69
C ALA A 250 -15.82 6.34 23.61
N ASP A 251 -16.26 6.42 24.86
CA ASP A 251 -15.75 7.37 25.85
C ASP A 251 -14.31 7.03 26.28
N PHE A 252 -14.00 5.73 26.45
CA PHE A 252 -12.65 5.27 26.73
C PHE A 252 -11.68 5.66 25.61
N ARG A 253 -12.03 5.36 24.35
CA ARG A 253 -11.22 5.72 23.17
C ARG A 253 -11.06 7.24 23.02
N LEU A 254 -12.11 8.01 23.29
CA LEU A 254 -12.01 9.48 23.28
C LEU A 254 -11.03 9.96 24.36
N GLY A 255 -11.06 9.36 25.54
CA GLY A 255 -10.12 9.64 26.62
C GLY A 255 -8.66 9.33 26.25
N GLU A 256 -8.41 8.22 25.55
CA GLU A 256 -7.08 7.88 25.02
C GLU A 256 -6.62 8.90 23.96
N ILE A 257 -7.50 9.30 23.05
CA ILE A 257 -7.20 10.29 22.02
C ILE A 257 -6.89 11.65 22.65
N LYS A 258 -7.65 12.08 23.65
CA LYS A 258 -7.39 13.32 24.40
C LYS A 258 -6.05 13.26 25.11
N ARG A 259 -5.77 12.19 25.86
CA ARG A 259 -4.46 11.97 26.49
C ARG A 259 -3.30 12.02 25.47
N ALA A 260 -3.50 11.47 24.27
CA ALA A 260 -2.51 11.52 23.21
C ALA A 260 -2.38 12.89 22.51
N ALA A 261 -3.43 13.72 22.56
CA ALA A 261 -3.43 15.08 22.02
C ALA A 261 -2.86 16.10 23.03
N ASP A 262 -3.10 15.88 24.32
CA ASP A 262 -2.62 16.70 25.45
C ASP A 262 -1.18 16.36 25.83
N ALA A 263 -0.72 15.12 25.56
CA ALA A 263 0.69 14.81 25.52
C ALA A 263 1.37 15.74 24.50
N PRO A 264 2.54 16.36 24.81
CA PRO A 264 3.20 17.30 23.91
C PRO A 264 3.32 16.66 22.52
N SER A 265 2.55 17.22 21.58
CA SER A 265 2.33 16.63 20.27
C SER A 265 3.66 16.21 19.64
N PRO A 266 3.79 15.00 19.06
CA PRO A 266 4.98 14.65 18.30
C PRO A 266 5.24 15.60 17.13
N ALA A 267 4.24 16.36 16.66
CA ALA A 267 4.42 17.44 15.69
C ALA A 267 4.97 18.74 16.31
N ALA A 268 4.61 19.06 17.56
CA ALA A 268 5.21 20.16 18.32
C ALA A 268 6.65 19.82 18.77
N ALA A 269 6.90 18.55 19.14
CA ALA A 269 8.21 17.98 19.39
C ALA A 269 9.04 17.81 18.10
N ALA A 270 8.42 17.60 16.93
CA ALA A 270 9.13 17.62 15.65
C ALA A 270 9.58 19.05 15.27
N ARG A 271 8.79 20.07 15.61
CA ARG A 271 9.16 21.49 15.42
C ARG A 271 10.25 21.99 16.38
N HIS A 272 10.35 21.42 17.59
CA HIS A 272 11.38 21.80 18.59
C HIS A 272 12.47 20.73 18.82
N GLY A 273 12.41 19.59 18.13
CA GLY A 273 13.23 18.41 18.43
C GLY A 273 13.28 17.35 17.32
N GLY A 274 12.82 17.64 16.11
CA GLY A 274 12.97 16.75 14.94
C GLY A 274 14.44 16.39 14.68
N GLY A 275 15.35 17.34 14.91
CA GLY A 275 16.79 17.07 14.89
C GLY A 275 17.24 16.11 15.99
N GLY A 276 16.58 16.07 17.14
CA GLY A 276 16.95 15.25 18.31
C GLY A 276 16.76 13.75 18.09
N VAL A 277 15.68 13.33 17.43
CA VAL A 277 15.44 11.90 17.14
C VAL A 277 16.43 11.35 16.11
N TRP A 278 16.73 12.12 15.06
CA TRP A 278 17.76 11.75 14.08
C TRP A 278 19.18 11.83 14.67
N ARG A 279 19.48 12.82 15.52
CA ARG A 279 20.75 12.88 16.28
C ARG A 279 20.87 11.73 17.26
N GLU A 280 19.80 11.33 17.92
CA GLU A 280 19.82 10.20 18.85
C GLU A 280 20.00 8.89 18.08
N LEU A 281 19.33 8.74 16.94
CA LEU A 281 19.47 7.56 16.08
C LEU A 281 20.86 7.46 15.43
N PHE A 282 21.52 8.55 15.06
CA PHE A 282 22.82 8.55 14.35
C PHE A 282 24.05 8.86 15.23
N VAL A 283 23.90 9.62 16.32
CA VAL A 283 25.02 10.19 17.10
C VAL A 283 25.15 9.60 18.51
N ARG A 284 24.11 8.98 19.10
CA ARG A 284 24.22 8.36 20.45
C ARG A 284 24.29 6.82 20.38
N PRO A 285 25.46 6.20 20.63
CA PRO A 285 25.58 4.76 20.67
C PRO A 285 25.07 4.23 22.02
N SER A 286 23.79 3.87 22.08
CA SER A 286 23.24 3.01 23.13
C SER A 286 22.92 1.63 22.54
N THR A 287 23.01 0.56 23.34
CA THR A 287 22.63 -0.81 22.94
C THR A 287 21.20 -0.89 22.39
N THR A 288 20.28 -0.09 22.91
CA THR A 288 18.91 0.06 22.37
C THR A 288 18.91 0.70 20.98
N THR A 289 19.82 1.65 20.72
CA THR A 289 19.98 2.31 19.41
C THR A 289 20.50 1.34 18.36
N THR A 290 21.39 0.40 18.72
CA THR A 290 21.88 -0.63 17.80
C THR A 290 20.75 -1.58 17.34
N SER A 291 19.88 -2.01 18.25
CA SER A 291 18.72 -2.85 17.91
C SER A 291 17.72 -2.10 17.01
N VAL A 292 17.47 -0.82 17.30
CA VAL A 292 16.61 0.04 16.47
C VAL A 292 17.19 0.26 15.08
N ARG A 293 18.51 0.51 14.97
CA ARG A 293 19.20 0.64 13.67
C ARG A 293 19.12 -0.64 12.85
N ARG A 294 19.29 -1.81 13.48
CA ARG A 294 19.14 -3.11 12.80
C ARG A 294 17.72 -3.32 12.29
N VAL A 295 16.72 -3.04 13.13
CA VAL A 295 15.31 -3.09 12.74
C VAL A 295 15.01 -2.15 11.57
N LEU A 296 15.48 -0.90 11.65
CA LEU A 296 15.32 0.07 10.57
C LEU A 296 16.02 -0.43 9.29
N GLY A 297 17.25 -0.93 9.39
CA GLY A 297 17.98 -1.53 8.28
C GLY A 297 17.21 -2.70 7.63
N CYS A 298 16.58 -3.56 8.43
CA CYS A 298 15.71 -4.63 7.91
C CYS A 298 14.48 -4.08 7.18
N VAL A 299 13.80 -3.05 7.72
CA VAL A 299 12.64 -2.44 7.06
C VAL A 299 13.02 -1.76 5.74
N LEU A 300 14.10 -0.97 5.74
CA LEU A 300 14.60 -0.32 4.53
C LEU A 300 15.07 -1.34 3.48
N GLY A 301 15.80 -2.37 3.92
CA GLY A 301 16.26 -3.46 3.06
C GLY A 301 15.09 -4.23 2.45
N LEU A 302 14.09 -4.60 3.24
CA LEU A 302 12.88 -5.26 2.74
C LEU A 302 12.16 -4.38 1.71
N GLN A 303 11.96 -3.10 2.00
CA GLN A 303 11.29 -2.17 1.07
C GLN A 303 12.09 -1.94 -0.23
N PHE A 304 13.42 -1.97 -0.14
CA PHE A 304 14.30 -1.95 -1.30
C PHE A 304 14.12 -3.22 -2.13
N PHE A 305 14.23 -4.42 -1.53
CA PHE A 305 14.14 -5.70 -2.24
C PHE A 305 12.76 -5.95 -2.85
N VAL A 306 11.68 -5.47 -2.22
CA VAL A 306 10.33 -5.52 -2.79
C VAL A 306 10.29 -4.86 -4.17
N GLN A 307 10.94 -3.71 -4.35
CA GLN A 307 10.94 -2.99 -5.63
C GLN A 307 12.08 -3.43 -6.55
N ALA A 308 13.24 -3.76 -5.98
CA ALA A 308 14.38 -4.30 -6.73
C ALA A 308 14.08 -5.69 -7.32
N SER A 309 13.06 -6.40 -6.83
CA SER A 309 12.55 -7.62 -7.45
C SER A 309 12.05 -7.43 -8.90
N GLY A 310 11.77 -6.18 -9.31
CA GLY A 310 11.31 -5.88 -10.66
C GLY A 310 9.81 -6.10 -10.90
N VAL A 311 9.01 -6.26 -9.83
CA VAL A 311 7.57 -6.51 -9.97
C VAL A 311 6.85 -5.44 -10.80
N ASP A 312 7.16 -4.15 -10.59
CA ASP A 312 6.50 -3.07 -11.32
C ASP A 312 6.92 -3.07 -12.80
N ALA A 313 8.18 -3.43 -13.10
CA ALA A 313 8.65 -3.60 -14.48
C ALA A 313 7.93 -4.77 -15.16
N ILE A 314 7.73 -5.90 -14.47
CA ILE A 314 6.94 -7.01 -14.99
C ILE A 314 5.50 -6.56 -15.24
N LEU A 315 4.85 -5.88 -14.31
CA LEU A 315 3.46 -5.47 -14.47
C LEU A 315 3.25 -4.43 -15.58
N LEU A 316 4.21 -3.51 -15.77
CA LEU A 316 4.13 -2.47 -16.80
C LEU A 316 4.55 -3.00 -18.17
N TYR A 317 5.66 -3.73 -18.28
CA TYR A 317 6.26 -4.08 -19.56
C TYR A 317 5.97 -5.51 -20.05
N SER A 318 5.20 -6.32 -19.31
CA SER A 318 4.80 -7.68 -19.75
C SER A 318 4.25 -7.71 -21.18
N PRO A 319 3.37 -6.78 -21.60
CA PRO A 319 2.90 -6.73 -22.99
C PRO A 319 4.02 -6.64 -24.03
N LEU A 320 5.02 -5.78 -23.79
CA LEU A 320 6.15 -5.60 -24.69
C LEU A 320 7.02 -6.87 -24.73
N VAL A 321 7.28 -7.49 -23.57
CA VAL A 321 8.04 -8.75 -23.47
C VAL A 321 7.34 -9.85 -24.27
N PHE A 322 6.03 -10.03 -24.14
CA PHE A 322 5.31 -11.06 -24.89
C PHE A 322 5.30 -10.79 -26.40
N LYS A 323 5.22 -9.52 -26.81
CA LYS A 323 5.34 -9.14 -28.22
C LYS A 323 6.74 -9.45 -28.78
N ALA A 324 7.79 -9.16 -28.01
CA ALA A 324 9.18 -9.43 -28.37
C ALA A 324 9.49 -10.93 -28.53
N VAL A 325 8.85 -11.79 -27.74
CA VAL A 325 9.03 -13.25 -27.81
C VAL A 325 8.22 -13.90 -28.97
N GLY A 326 7.45 -13.09 -29.73
CA GLY A 326 6.80 -13.53 -30.96
C GLY A 326 5.30 -13.81 -30.84
N VAL A 327 4.62 -13.32 -29.78
CA VAL A 327 3.15 -13.38 -29.72
C VAL A 327 2.57 -12.39 -30.73
N ALA A 328 2.08 -12.90 -31.86
CA ALA A 328 1.67 -12.08 -33.00
C ALA A 328 0.39 -11.25 -32.76
N SER A 329 -0.52 -11.70 -31.91
CA SER A 329 -1.81 -11.02 -31.67
C SER A 329 -1.77 -10.13 -30.44
N THR A 330 -2.05 -8.83 -30.61
CA THR A 330 -2.23 -7.87 -29.50
C THR A 330 -3.29 -8.33 -28.51
N SER A 331 -4.37 -8.95 -28.99
CA SER A 331 -5.40 -9.53 -28.12
C SER A 331 -4.86 -10.69 -27.27
N ALA A 332 -3.99 -11.53 -27.83
CA ALA A 332 -3.35 -12.61 -27.07
C ALA A 332 -2.37 -12.07 -26.01
N VAL A 333 -1.60 -11.02 -26.36
CA VAL A 333 -0.70 -10.32 -25.42
C VAL A 333 -1.48 -9.72 -24.26
N LEU A 334 -2.56 -8.99 -24.54
CA LEU A 334 -3.38 -8.36 -23.49
C LEU A 334 -4.14 -9.41 -22.68
N GLY A 335 -4.62 -10.49 -23.31
CA GLY A 335 -5.20 -11.64 -22.61
C GLY A 335 -4.22 -12.31 -21.65
N ALA A 336 -2.95 -12.42 -22.02
CA ALA A 336 -1.90 -12.92 -21.13
C ALA A 336 -1.72 -12.02 -19.89
N THR A 337 -1.84 -10.69 -20.05
CA THR A 337 -1.79 -9.79 -18.88
C THR A 337 -3.01 -9.88 -17.96
N VAL A 338 -4.18 -10.22 -18.49
CA VAL A 338 -5.36 -10.53 -17.65
C VAL A 338 -5.05 -11.73 -16.74
N SER A 339 -4.41 -12.77 -17.29
CA SER A 339 -3.96 -13.93 -16.50
C SER A 339 -2.98 -13.53 -15.39
N ILE A 340 -2.07 -12.59 -15.66
CA ILE A 340 -1.17 -12.03 -14.63
C ILE A 340 -1.96 -11.38 -13.50
N GLY A 341 -2.89 -10.49 -13.82
CA GLY A 341 -3.74 -9.83 -12.83
C GLY A 341 -4.59 -10.81 -12.00
N ALA A 342 -5.11 -11.86 -12.65
CA ALA A 342 -5.94 -12.87 -12.01
C ALA A 342 -5.11 -13.72 -11.03
N VAL A 343 -3.94 -14.20 -11.45
CA VAL A 343 -3.00 -14.93 -10.59
C VAL A 343 -2.56 -14.05 -9.43
N LYS A 344 -2.16 -12.80 -9.68
CA LYS A 344 -1.78 -11.85 -8.62
C LYS A 344 -2.87 -11.70 -7.57
N THR A 345 -4.10 -11.45 -8.00
CA THR A 345 -5.24 -11.24 -7.10
C THR A 345 -5.57 -12.51 -6.31
N CYS A 346 -5.59 -13.67 -6.96
CA CYS A 346 -5.84 -14.95 -6.32
C CYS A 346 -4.79 -15.25 -5.25
N PHE A 347 -3.51 -15.12 -5.58
CA PHE A 347 -2.43 -15.41 -4.63
C PHE A 347 -2.34 -14.40 -3.49
N VAL A 348 -2.73 -13.14 -3.66
CA VAL A 348 -2.86 -12.20 -2.53
C VAL A 348 -3.97 -12.62 -1.57
N LEU A 349 -5.12 -13.10 -2.07
CA LEU A 349 -6.18 -13.63 -1.21
C LEU A 349 -5.72 -14.87 -0.45
N VAL A 350 -5.02 -15.77 -1.14
CA VAL A 350 -4.37 -16.94 -0.52
C VAL A 350 -3.38 -16.49 0.56
N ALA A 351 -2.47 -15.56 0.25
CA ALA A 351 -1.47 -15.04 1.17
C ALA A 351 -2.11 -14.50 2.46
N MET A 352 -3.23 -13.79 2.34
CA MET A 352 -3.96 -13.27 3.50
C MET A 352 -4.43 -14.39 4.43
N LEU A 353 -4.93 -15.51 3.89
CA LEU A 353 -5.38 -16.65 4.69
C LEU A 353 -4.23 -17.40 5.38
N PHE A 354 -3.05 -17.42 4.75
CA PHE A 354 -1.87 -18.14 5.26
C PHE A 354 -0.99 -17.30 6.19
N THR A 355 -1.02 -15.97 6.09
CA THR A 355 -0.16 -15.06 6.88
C THR A 355 -0.35 -15.24 8.39
N ASP A 356 -1.60 -15.41 8.82
CA ASP A 356 -1.94 -15.60 10.24
C ASP A 356 -1.57 -17.00 10.74
N ARG A 357 -1.45 -18.00 9.85
CA ARG A 357 -1.20 -19.41 10.22
C ARG A 357 0.27 -19.82 10.20
N LEU A 358 1.00 -19.44 9.14
CA LEU A 358 2.39 -19.86 8.91
C LEU A 358 3.41 -18.87 9.48
N GLY A 359 2.96 -17.68 9.87
CA GLY A 359 3.82 -16.60 10.31
C GLY A 359 4.53 -15.88 9.15
N ARG A 360 5.11 -14.71 9.46
CA ARG A 360 5.59 -13.75 8.45
C ARG A 360 6.94 -14.16 7.85
N ARG A 361 7.87 -14.65 8.67
CA ARG A 361 9.25 -14.97 8.25
C ARG A 361 9.33 -16.13 7.24
N PRO A 362 8.64 -17.28 7.43
CA PRO A 362 8.67 -18.36 6.44
C PRO A 362 8.10 -17.93 5.09
N LEU A 363 7.00 -17.16 5.09
CA LEU A 363 6.40 -16.63 3.86
C LEU A 363 7.33 -15.68 3.11
N LEU A 364 8.03 -14.78 3.82
CA LEU A 364 9.01 -13.89 3.19
C LEU A 364 10.19 -14.66 2.57
N LEU A 365 10.71 -15.68 3.26
CA LEU A 365 11.81 -16.50 2.74
C LEU A 365 11.37 -17.35 1.53
N ALA A 366 10.21 -17.98 1.61
CA ALA A 366 9.64 -18.75 0.50
C ALA A 366 9.37 -17.86 -0.73
N SER A 367 8.84 -16.65 -0.52
CA SER A 367 8.61 -15.67 -1.59
C SER A 367 9.92 -15.20 -2.21
N THR A 368 10.95 -14.92 -1.41
CA THR A 368 12.28 -14.53 -1.90
C THR A 368 12.90 -15.63 -2.77
N ALA A 369 12.85 -16.89 -2.31
CA ALA A 369 13.36 -18.03 -3.09
C ALA A 369 12.55 -18.25 -4.38
N GLY A 370 11.22 -18.18 -4.30
CA GLY A 370 10.35 -18.32 -5.46
C GLY A 370 10.57 -17.23 -6.50
N VAL A 371 10.70 -15.97 -6.08
CA VAL A 371 11.03 -14.83 -6.94
C VAL A 371 12.40 -15.02 -7.60
N ALA A 372 13.42 -15.45 -6.86
CA ALA A 372 14.76 -15.69 -7.42
C ALA A 372 14.74 -16.80 -8.49
N VAL A 373 14.09 -17.93 -8.21
CA VAL A 373 14.00 -19.06 -9.15
C VAL A 373 13.23 -18.66 -10.40
N THR A 374 12.07 -18.02 -10.25
CA THR A 374 11.20 -17.65 -11.38
C THR A 374 11.77 -16.50 -12.21
N ALA A 375 12.43 -15.52 -11.60
CA ALA A 375 13.15 -14.48 -12.33
C ALA A 375 14.34 -15.05 -13.11
N THR A 376 15.07 -16.01 -12.53
CA THR A 376 16.15 -16.71 -13.23
C THR A 376 15.60 -17.53 -14.40
N ALA A 377 14.48 -18.24 -14.21
CA ALA A 377 13.83 -18.98 -15.28
C ALA A 377 13.35 -18.07 -16.42
N LEU A 378 12.78 -16.91 -16.08
CA LEU A 378 12.41 -15.89 -17.07
C LEU A 378 13.63 -15.38 -17.84
N ALA A 379 14.72 -15.03 -17.15
CA ALA A 379 15.95 -14.56 -17.77
C ALA A 379 16.56 -15.61 -18.71
N VAL A 380 16.64 -16.87 -18.28
CA VAL A 380 17.13 -17.98 -19.12
C VAL A 380 16.24 -18.17 -20.35
N THR A 381 14.92 -18.12 -20.18
CA THR A 381 13.95 -18.26 -21.28
C THR A 381 14.14 -17.16 -22.33
N LEU A 382 14.38 -15.92 -21.90
CA LEU A 382 14.59 -14.77 -22.79
C LEU A 382 15.98 -14.78 -23.46
N CYS A 383 17.03 -15.25 -22.78
CA CYS A 383 18.38 -15.28 -23.33
C CYS A 383 18.64 -16.45 -24.29
N VAL A 384 18.05 -17.61 -24.00
CA VAL A 384 18.30 -18.87 -24.74
C VAL A 384 17.18 -19.16 -25.74
N GLY A 385 15.96 -18.70 -25.47
CA GLY A 385 14.80 -18.98 -26.28
C GLY A 385 14.85 -18.28 -27.64
N THR A 386 14.66 -19.05 -28.71
CA THR A 386 14.35 -18.48 -30.03
C THR A 386 12.87 -18.10 -30.08
N ALA A 387 12.50 -17.15 -30.96
CA ALA A 387 11.11 -16.74 -31.13
C ALA A 387 10.25 -17.94 -31.57
N SER A 388 9.54 -18.53 -30.62
CA SER A 388 8.72 -19.72 -30.82
C SER A 388 7.51 -19.69 -29.88
N PRO A 389 6.39 -20.35 -30.25
CA PRO A 389 5.23 -20.46 -29.36
C PRO A 389 5.57 -21.12 -28.01
N ALA A 390 6.54 -22.04 -27.99
CA ALA A 390 7.01 -22.69 -26.77
C ALA A 390 7.74 -21.71 -25.84
N THR A 391 8.59 -20.85 -26.39
CA THR A 391 9.28 -19.78 -25.65
C THR A 391 8.27 -18.78 -25.08
N ALA A 392 7.25 -18.41 -25.85
CA ALA A 392 6.19 -17.51 -25.40
C ALA A 392 5.39 -18.11 -24.22
N ALA A 393 5.04 -19.41 -24.30
CA ALA A 393 4.36 -20.12 -23.23
C ALA A 393 5.24 -20.25 -21.96
N ALA A 394 6.54 -20.55 -22.12
CA ALA A 394 7.49 -20.62 -21.03
C ALA A 394 7.73 -19.26 -20.35
N CYS A 395 7.77 -18.18 -21.14
CA CYS A 395 7.86 -16.80 -20.65
C CYS A 395 6.61 -16.45 -19.82
N LEU A 396 5.42 -16.71 -20.36
CA LEU A 396 4.16 -16.51 -19.63
C LEU A 396 4.12 -17.32 -18.33
N ALA A 397 4.47 -18.62 -18.37
CA ALA A 397 4.49 -19.46 -17.19
C ALA A 397 5.45 -18.93 -16.11
N SER A 398 6.63 -18.45 -16.52
CA SER A 398 7.64 -17.87 -15.63
C SER A 398 7.17 -16.56 -15.01
N VAL A 399 6.50 -15.69 -15.78
CA VAL A 399 5.89 -14.44 -15.29
C VAL A 399 4.74 -14.74 -14.31
N LEU A 400 3.85 -15.69 -14.62
CA LEU A 400 2.76 -16.08 -13.72
C LEU A 400 3.31 -16.67 -12.41
N ALA A 401 4.33 -17.52 -12.49
CA ALA A 401 4.98 -18.10 -11.32
C ALA A 401 5.69 -17.01 -10.48
N PHE A 402 6.35 -16.04 -11.12
CA PHE A 402 6.95 -14.89 -10.44
C PHE A 402 5.91 -14.10 -9.66
N VAL A 403 4.80 -13.74 -10.32
CA VAL A 403 3.75 -12.91 -9.71
C VAL A 403 3.02 -13.67 -8.60
N ALA A 404 2.85 -14.98 -8.73
CA ALA A 404 2.35 -15.84 -7.65
C ALA A 404 3.31 -15.85 -6.45
N ALA A 405 4.60 -16.13 -6.67
CA ALA A 405 5.62 -16.17 -5.62
C ALA A 405 5.77 -14.82 -4.90
N TYR A 406 5.75 -13.71 -5.64
CA TYR A 406 5.78 -12.36 -5.09
C TYR A 406 4.56 -12.07 -4.22
N SER A 407 3.37 -12.47 -4.68
CA SER A 407 2.09 -12.18 -4.01
C SER A 407 1.94 -12.91 -2.66
N ILE A 408 2.54 -14.09 -2.51
CA ILE A 408 2.50 -14.88 -1.27
C ILE A 408 3.23 -14.20 -0.11
N GLY A 409 4.33 -13.50 -0.37
CA GLY A 409 5.17 -12.91 0.67
C GLY A 409 5.37 -11.40 0.49
N TYR A 410 6.15 -11.00 -0.52
CA TYR A 410 6.53 -9.59 -0.68
C TYR A 410 5.34 -8.62 -0.75
N GLY A 411 4.26 -9.01 -1.44
CA GLY A 411 3.10 -8.14 -1.67
C GLY A 411 2.37 -7.72 -0.39
N SER A 412 2.01 -8.67 0.48
CA SER A 412 1.15 -8.42 1.65
C SER A 412 1.90 -8.44 2.99
N VAL A 413 2.98 -9.22 3.09
CA VAL A 413 3.67 -9.45 4.37
C VAL A 413 4.61 -8.31 4.71
N VAL A 414 5.24 -7.65 3.72
CA VAL A 414 6.24 -6.60 3.98
C VAL A 414 5.61 -5.34 4.59
N SER A 415 4.43 -4.93 4.13
CA SER A 415 3.70 -3.77 4.68
C SER A 415 3.36 -4.00 6.16
N THR A 416 2.81 -5.17 6.46
CA THR A 416 2.42 -5.59 7.81
C THR A 416 3.65 -5.74 8.72
N TYR A 417 4.67 -6.45 8.26
CA TYR A 417 5.91 -6.66 9.02
C TYR A 417 6.62 -5.34 9.34
N SER A 418 6.68 -4.41 8.38
CA SER A 418 7.27 -3.09 8.60
C SER A 418 6.55 -2.32 9.72
N ALA A 419 5.23 -2.45 9.83
CA ALA A 419 4.46 -1.82 10.90
C ALA A 419 4.61 -2.52 12.25
N GLU A 420 4.78 -3.84 12.27
CA GLU A 420 4.89 -4.65 13.50
C GLU A 420 6.26 -4.52 14.18
N VAL A 421 7.37 -4.52 13.42
CA VAL A 421 8.73 -4.55 14.00
C VAL A 421 9.21 -3.18 14.49
N LEU A 422 8.68 -2.09 13.93
CA LEU A 422 9.09 -0.74 14.32
C LEU A 422 8.53 -0.37 15.72
N PRO A 423 9.38 0.14 16.64
CA PRO A 423 8.94 0.68 17.92
C PRO A 423 7.94 1.82 17.72
N LEU A 424 6.92 1.90 18.59
CA LEU A 424 5.83 2.90 18.48
C LEU A 424 6.33 4.34 18.28
N ARG A 425 7.41 4.73 18.95
CA ARG A 425 8.01 6.08 18.87
C ARG A 425 8.61 6.41 17.49
N LEU A 426 9.13 5.41 16.79
CA LEU A 426 9.86 5.58 15.53
C LEU A 426 9.09 5.03 14.32
N ARG A 427 7.94 4.40 14.55
CA ARG A 427 7.14 3.75 13.51
C ARG A 427 6.77 4.69 12.37
N ALA A 428 6.28 5.88 12.69
CA ALA A 428 5.91 6.86 11.66
C ALA A 428 7.10 7.26 10.77
N GLN A 429 8.25 7.59 11.38
CA GLN A 429 9.46 8.01 10.68
C GLN A 429 10.09 6.86 9.88
N GLY A 430 10.20 5.68 10.49
CA GLY A 430 10.74 4.47 9.85
C GLY A 430 9.86 4.00 8.68
N SER A 431 8.54 4.01 8.83
CA SER A 431 7.61 3.70 7.75
C SER A 431 7.69 4.74 6.63
N SER A 432 7.78 6.04 6.92
CA SER A 432 7.94 7.06 5.88
C SER A 432 9.25 6.91 5.10
N LEU A 433 10.35 6.59 5.79
CA LEU A 433 11.64 6.36 5.14
C LEU A 433 11.62 5.08 4.29
N GLY A 434 10.98 4.01 4.78
CA GLY A 434 10.78 2.78 4.02
C GLY A 434 9.95 3.00 2.75
N VAL A 435 8.88 3.78 2.82
CA VAL A 435 8.09 4.17 1.65
C VAL A 435 8.90 5.03 0.69
N ALA A 436 9.73 5.95 1.20
CA ALA A 436 10.61 6.76 0.36
C ALA A 436 11.62 5.90 -0.40
N VAL A 437 12.28 4.95 0.27
CA VAL A 437 13.20 3.98 -0.36
C VAL A 437 12.47 3.14 -1.40
N ASN A 438 11.30 2.60 -1.06
CA ASN A 438 10.46 1.84 -1.99
C ASN A 438 10.20 2.65 -3.28
N ARG A 439 9.75 3.90 -3.16
CA ARG A 439 9.43 4.74 -4.32
C ARG A 439 10.66 5.17 -5.12
N LEU A 440 11.78 5.47 -4.45
CA LEU A 440 13.04 5.81 -5.11
C LEU A 440 13.58 4.63 -5.92
N THR A 441 13.57 3.42 -5.35
CA THR A 441 13.97 2.20 -6.07
C THR A 441 13.07 1.96 -7.28
N CYS A 442 11.76 2.15 -7.12
CA CYS A 442 10.81 2.05 -8.21
C CYS A 442 11.07 3.04 -9.35
N GLY A 443 11.35 4.30 -8.99
CA GLY A 443 11.66 5.35 -9.95
C GLY A 443 12.91 5.03 -10.76
N ARG A 444 13.97 4.53 -10.13
CA ARG A 444 15.20 4.14 -10.85
C ARG A 444 14.99 2.95 -11.77
N ALA A 445 14.25 1.93 -11.33
CA ALA A 445 13.96 0.75 -12.14
C ALA A 445 13.15 1.07 -13.39
N GLY A 446 12.22 2.04 -13.32
CA GLY A 446 11.44 2.48 -14.47
C GLY A 446 12.17 3.40 -15.46
N TRP A 447 13.41 3.80 -15.18
CA TRP A 447 14.24 4.63 -16.07
C TRP A 447 15.40 3.84 -16.70
N SER A 448 15.61 2.59 -16.26
CA SER A 448 16.70 1.72 -16.71
C SER A 448 16.21 0.44 -17.41
N ALA A 449 14.90 0.34 -17.62
CA ALA A 449 14.25 -0.71 -18.40
C ALA A 449 13.88 -0.12 -19.76
#